data_AF-A0A380NL62-F1
#
_entry.id   AF-A0A380NL62-F1
#
_cell.length_a   1.000
_cell.length_b   1.000
_cell.length_c   1.000
_cell.angle_alpha   90.00
_cell.angle_beta   90.00
_cell.angle_gamma   90.00
#
_symmetry.space_group_name_H-M   'P 1'
#
loop_
_entity.id
_entity.type
_entity.pdbx_description
1 polymer ?
#
loop_
_entity_poly.entity_id
_entity_poly.type
_entity_poly.pdbx_seq_one_letter_code
_entity_poly.pdbx_strand_id
1 'polypeptide(L)'
;MVSTIHEKLSMTTPKKTNSTNISNFTRHPKFNLKRGSKSALALAAFLNPIFPSAHIDGPPQGQTLYNCLGCKIAHLRKEKGWYQKDLAQAAGISTSYISRLERGYHIEGVTLDILLRITEVFDISLGQLFTYTKDEITIAHYREELHKYC
;
A
#
# COMPACT_ATOMS: atom_id res chain seq x y z
N MET A 1 49.87 21.97 66.86
CA MET A 1 49.59 23.36 67.26
C MET A 1 48.54 23.90 66.29
N VAL A 2 47.26 23.56 66.54
CA VAL A 2 46.15 24.41 67.02
C VAL A 2 45.56 25.34 65.94
N SER A 3 44.22 25.27 65.79
CA SER A 3 43.29 26.30 65.28
C SER A 3 43.24 26.60 63.77
N THR A 4 42.12 26.91 63.12
CA THR A 4 40.69 26.77 63.45
C THR A 4 39.82 26.75 62.19
N ILE A 5 38.66 26.13 62.38
CA ILE A 5 37.39 26.18 61.68
C ILE A 5 36.94 27.61 61.32
N HIS A 6 36.23 27.79 60.20
CA HIS A 6 34.92 28.47 60.07
C HIS A 6 34.48 28.42 58.58
N GLU A 7 33.38 27.74 58.23
CA GLU A 7 32.02 28.30 58.06
C GLU A 7 31.69 28.31 56.54
N LYS A 8 30.53 27.91 55.97
CA LYS A 8 29.16 27.71 56.43
C LYS A 8 28.43 26.73 55.50
N LEU A 9 27.52 25.95 56.08
CA LEU A 9 26.50 25.13 55.41
C LEU A 9 25.44 25.98 54.68
N SER A 10 24.81 25.39 53.67
CA SER A 10 23.35 25.26 53.46
C SER A 10 23.08 25.15 51.94
N MET A 11 22.16 24.37 51.36
CA MET A 11 20.95 23.69 51.80
C MET A 11 20.78 22.45 50.90
N THR A 12 20.59 21.24 51.43
CA THR A 12 19.81 20.21 50.73
C THR A 12 19.01 19.40 51.74
N THR A 13 17.70 19.59 51.74
CA THR A 13 16.71 18.55 52.07
C THR A 13 15.57 18.74 51.04
N PRO A 14 14.84 17.70 50.62
CA PRO A 14 13.88 17.05 51.51
C PRO A 14 13.83 15.51 51.42
N LYS A 15 12.95 15.01 52.29
CA LYS A 15 12.84 13.69 52.90
C LYS A 15 11.66 12.91 52.32
N LYS A 16 11.82 11.57 52.28
CA LYS A 16 10.83 10.46 52.41
C LYS A 16 9.58 10.33 51.50
N THR A 17 9.61 9.24 50.72
CA THR A 17 8.67 8.09 50.64
C THR A 17 7.15 8.31 50.80
N ASN A 18 6.35 7.90 49.80
CA ASN A 18 5.58 6.64 49.86
C ASN A 18 4.83 6.31 48.54
N SER A 19 4.60 5.00 48.37
CA SER A 19 4.12 4.24 47.21
C SER A 19 2.68 4.55 46.76
N THR A 20 2.42 4.53 45.44
CA THR A 20 1.29 3.80 44.81
C THR A 20 1.35 3.80 43.27
N ASN A 21 1.40 2.58 42.71
CA ASN A 21 0.65 2.04 41.57
C ASN A 21 0.57 2.67 40.15
N ILE A 22 1.08 1.87 39.20
CA ILE A 22 0.55 1.45 37.87
C ILE A 22 0.53 2.43 36.69
N SER A 23 1.13 1.91 35.61
CA SER A 23 0.93 2.16 34.18
C SER A 23 1.30 3.53 33.61
N ASN A 24 2.34 3.57 32.76
CA ASN A 24 2.08 3.55 31.32
C ASN A 24 3.38 3.41 30.50
N PHE A 25 3.49 2.22 29.92
CA PHE A 25 4.38 1.83 28.85
C PHE A 25 3.86 2.45 27.55
N THR A 26 4.64 3.32 26.90
CA THR A 26 5.01 3.25 25.47
C THR A 26 5.67 4.57 25.04
N ARG A 27 6.99 4.54 24.78
CA ARG A 27 7.61 5.52 23.87
C ARG A 27 7.33 5.04 22.44
N HIS A 28 6.48 5.73 21.70
CA HIS A 28 6.38 5.50 20.26
C HIS A 28 7.56 6.19 19.55
N PRO A 29 8.34 5.47 18.73
CA PRO A 29 9.35 6.10 17.88
C PRO A 29 8.66 6.91 16.77
N LYS A 30 9.10 8.16 16.59
CA LYS A 30 8.64 9.02 15.49
C LYS A 30 9.25 8.50 14.17
N PHE A 31 8.53 7.65 13.46
CA PHE A 31 8.92 7.21 12.12
C PHE A 31 8.47 8.24 11.07
N ASN A 32 9.44 8.88 10.42
CA ASN A 32 9.22 9.84 9.35
C ASN A 32 9.00 9.09 8.03
N LEU A 33 7.75 8.76 7.70
CA LEU A 33 7.38 8.09 6.45
C LEU A 33 7.44 9.08 5.28
N LYS A 34 8.47 8.97 4.43
CA LYS A 34 8.46 9.60 3.11
C LYS A 34 7.36 8.97 2.24
N ARG A 35 6.43 9.81 1.76
CA ARG A 35 5.33 9.47 0.85
C ARG A 35 5.86 8.78 -0.41
N GLY A 36 5.66 7.48 -0.50
CA GLY A 36 6.02 6.69 -1.68
C GLY A 36 5.65 5.23 -1.48
N SER A 37 4.38 4.90 -1.75
CA SER A 37 3.70 3.61 -2.06
C SER A 37 4.09 2.28 -1.36
N LYS A 38 5.24 2.14 -0.72
CA LYS A 38 5.69 0.93 -0.01
C LYS A 38 5.32 0.93 1.47
N SER A 39 5.04 2.11 2.03
CA SER A 39 4.80 2.29 3.46
C SER A 39 3.40 1.87 3.90
N ALA A 40 2.39 1.96 3.03
CA ALA A 40 1.01 1.54 3.35
C ALA A 40 0.89 0.01 3.37
N LEU A 41 1.56 -0.70 2.44
CA LEU A 41 1.59 -2.16 2.40
C LEU A 41 2.38 -2.73 3.59
N ALA A 42 3.51 -2.09 3.95
CA ALA A 42 4.26 -2.43 5.16
C ALA A 42 3.47 -2.14 6.44
N LEU A 43 2.69 -1.06 6.50
CA LEU A 43 1.82 -0.74 7.63
C LEU A 43 0.64 -1.72 7.75
N ALA A 44 0.03 -2.12 6.62
CA ALA A 44 -1.01 -3.13 6.57
C ALA A 44 -0.49 -4.51 7.01
N ALA A 45 0.74 -4.86 6.63
CA ALA A 45 1.42 -6.07 7.11
C ALA A 45 1.78 -6.01 8.60
N PHE A 46 1.95 -4.81 9.18
CA PHE A 46 2.36 -4.62 10.57
C PHE A 46 1.17 -4.56 11.56
N LEU A 47 -0.03 -4.17 11.12
CA LEU A 47 -1.17 -3.87 12.01
C LEU A 47 -2.26 -4.94 12.12
N ASN A 48 -2.23 -6.04 11.35
CA ASN A 48 -3.31 -7.03 11.41
C ASN A 48 -2.82 -8.49 11.31
N PRO A 49 -2.88 -9.29 12.40
CA PRO A 49 -2.63 -10.74 12.33
C PRO A 49 -3.84 -11.53 11.78
N ILE A 50 -4.88 -10.85 11.27
CA ILE A 50 -6.16 -11.42 10.81
C ILE A 50 -6.40 -11.08 9.33
N PHE A 51 -5.37 -11.06 8.49
CA PHE A 51 -5.63 -11.27 7.07
C PHE A 51 -5.56 -12.78 6.87
N PRO A 52 -6.69 -13.45 6.62
CA PRO A 52 -6.65 -14.86 6.36
C PRO A 52 -5.67 -15.05 5.21
N SER A 53 -4.73 -15.97 5.40
CA SER A 53 -4.11 -16.72 4.33
C SER A 53 -5.23 -17.43 3.55
N ALA A 54 -6.05 -16.65 2.86
CA ALA A 54 -7.15 -17.11 2.04
C ALA A 54 -6.53 -17.60 0.74
N HIS A 55 -5.90 -18.78 0.81
CA HIS A 55 -5.67 -19.70 -0.30
C HIS A 55 -5.59 -19.02 -1.69
N ILE A 56 -4.58 -18.15 -1.91
CA ILE A 56 -4.28 -17.53 -3.21
C ILE A 56 -3.57 -18.57 -4.09
N ASP A 57 -4.20 -19.73 -4.28
CA ASP A 57 -3.67 -20.81 -5.12
C ASP A 57 -4.54 -21.03 -6.37
N GLY A 58 -5.61 -20.24 -6.51
CA GLY A 58 -6.48 -20.21 -7.68
C GLY A 58 -6.30 -18.97 -8.55
N PRO A 59 -6.82 -18.99 -9.80
CA PRO A 59 -6.82 -17.82 -10.67
C PRO A 59 -7.66 -16.68 -10.04
N PRO A 60 -7.30 -15.41 -10.29
CA PRO A 60 -8.06 -14.28 -9.76
C PRO A 60 -9.48 -14.28 -10.33
N GLN A 61 -10.46 -13.96 -9.49
CA GLN A 61 -11.88 -13.95 -9.84
C GLN A 61 -12.53 -12.63 -9.39
N GLY A 62 -13.70 -12.33 -9.96
CA GLY A 62 -14.50 -11.16 -9.59
C GLY A 62 -13.71 -9.86 -9.64
N GLN A 63 -13.78 -9.08 -8.57
CA GLN A 63 -13.13 -7.77 -8.48
C GLN A 63 -11.59 -7.84 -8.47
N THR A 64 -11.00 -8.89 -7.87
CA THR A 64 -9.55 -9.12 -7.92
C THR A 64 -9.07 -9.30 -9.37
N LEU A 65 -9.85 -9.94 -10.24
CA LEU A 65 -9.52 -10.09 -11.67
C LEU A 65 -9.42 -8.73 -12.37
N TYR A 66 -10.36 -7.82 -12.13
CA TYR A 66 -10.31 -6.47 -12.70
C TYR A 66 -9.12 -5.66 -12.19
N ASN A 67 -8.74 -5.85 -10.92
CA ASN A 67 -7.53 -5.24 -10.37
C ASN A 67 -6.26 -5.79 -11.02
N CYS A 68 -6.16 -7.11 -11.20
CA CYS A 68 -5.04 -7.73 -11.92
C CYS A 68 -4.94 -7.19 -13.35
N LEU A 69 -6.06 -7.17 -14.08
CA LEU A 69 -6.15 -6.64 -15.43
C LEU A 69 -5.70 -5.18 -15.50
N GLY A 70 -6.24 -4.33 -14.62
CA GLY A 70 -5.90 -2.91 -14.54
C GLY A 70 -4.41 -2.69 -14.22
N CYS A 71 -3.85 -3.45 -13.29
CA CYS A 71 -2.42 -3.45 -12.97
C CYS A 71 -1.58 -3.82 -14.20
N LYS A 72 -1.95 -4.88 -14.92
CA LYS A 72 -1.23 -5.36 -16.10
C LYS A 72 -1.21 -4.31 -17.20
N ILE A 73 -2.36 -3.70 -17.50
CA ILE A 73 -2.48 -2.62 -18.50
C ILE A 73 -1.64 -1.41 -18.10
N ALA A 74 -1.71 -1.00 -16.83
CA ALA A 74 -0.93 0.12 -16.32
C ALA A 74 0.58 -0.16 -16.38
N HIS A 75 1.00 -1.41 -16.16
CA HIS A 75 2.39 -1.83 -16.27
C HIS A 75 2.88 -1.73 -17.72
N LEU A 76 2.20 -2.38 -18.67
CA LEU A 76 2.53 -2.33 -20.11
C LEU A 76 2.61 -0.89 -20.63
N ARG A 77 1.66 -0.04 -20.22
CA ARG A 77 1.68 1.38 -20.57
C ARG A 77 2.93 2.10 -20.04
N LYS A 78 3.30 1.84 -18.79
CA LYS A 78 4.48 2.47 -18.17
C LYS A 78 5.78 1.97 -18.76
N GLU A 79 5.85 0.71 -19.18
CA GLU A 79 7.02 0.18 -19.91
C GLU A 79 7.26 0.92 -21.23
N LYS A 80 6.19 1.34 -21.92
CA LYS A 80 6.28 2.23 -23.09
C LYS A 80 6.55 3.70 -22.75
N GLY A 81 6.62 4.08 -21.48
CA GLY A 81 6.79 5.47 -21.04
C GLY A 81 5.56 6.36 -21.28
N TRP A 82 4.38 5.76 -21.47
CA TRP A 82 3.17 6.47 -21.85
C TRP A 82 2.37 6.99 -20.65
N TYR A 83 1.67 8.12 -20.84
CA TYR A 83 0.59 8.57 -19.98
C TYR A 83 -0.74 7.88 -20.35
N GLN A 84 -1.72 7.93 -19.46
CA GLN A 84 -3.05 7.31 -19.71
C GLN A 84 -3.72 7.85 -20.98
N LYS A 85 -3.56 9.14 -21.27
CA LYS A 85 -4.08 9.77 -22.49
C LYS A 85 -3.48 9.18 -23.77
N ASP A 86 -2.23 8.72 -23.73
CA ASP A 86 -1.53 8.19 -24.90
C ASP A 86 -2.05 6.79 -25.21
N LEU A 87 -2.25 5.94 -24.18
CA LEU A 87 -2.92 4.65 -24.34
C LEU A 87 -4.36 4.82 -24.81
N ALA A 88 -5.09 5.78 -24.24
CA ALA A 88 -6.46 6.09 -24.62
C ALA A 88 -6.56 6.46 -26.11
N GLN A 89 -5.66 7.34 -26.58
CA GLN A 89 -5.57 7.71 -27.99
C GLN A 89 -5.22 6.51 -28.88
N ALA A 90 -4.23 5.70 -28.50
CA ALA A 90 -3.79 4.55 -29.29
C ALA A 90 -4.88 3.46 -29.40
N ALA A 91 -5.64 3.21 -28.33
CA ALA A 91 -6.70 2.21 -28.30
C ALA A 91 -8.05 2.73 -28.82
N GLY A 92 -8.18 4.04 -29.08
CA GLY A 92 -9.45 4.65 -29.47
C GLY A 92 -10.52 4.60 -28.37
N ILE A 93 -10.11 4.80 -27.11
CA ILE A 93 -10.97 4.73 -25.91
C ILE A 93 -10.83 6.04 -25.12
N SER A 94 -11.82 6.41 -24.31
CA SER A 94 -11.68 7.61 -23.47
C SER A 94 -10.62 7.46 -22.37
N THR A 95 -9.89 8.54 -22.08
CA THR A 95 -8.91 8.59 -20.98
C THR A 95 -9.53 8.27 -19.62
N SER A 96 -10.78 8.70 -19.39
CA SER A 96 -11.53 8.39 -18.16
C SER A 96 -11.78 6.89 -18.01
N TYR A 97 -12.10 6.22 -19.11
CA TYR A 97 -12.29 4.77 -19.11
C TYR A 97 -10.97 4.04 -18.85
N ILE A 98 -9.86 4.43 -19.49
CA ILE A 98 -8.52 3.88 -19.18
C ILE A 98 -8.17 4.09 -17.71
N SER A 99 -8.45 5.27 -17.15
CA SER A 99 -8.23 5.56 -15.73
C SER A 99 -9.07 4.68 -14.79
N ARG A 100 -10.33 4.39 -15.12
CA ARG A 100 -11.17 3.43 -14.38
C ARG A 100 -10.62 2.01 -14.52
N LEU A 101 -10.28 1.59 -15.74
CA LEU A 101 -9.77 0.27 -16.06
C LEU A 101 -8.47 -0.03 -15.29
N GLU A 102 -7.50 0.88 -15.31
CA GLU A 102 -6.23 0.71 -14.59
C GLU A 102 -6.36 0.72 -13.07
N ARG A 103 -7.40 1.37 -12.54
CA ARG A 103 -7.69 1.34 -11.11
C ARG A 103 -8.30 -0.01 -10.70
N GLY A 104 -9.04 -0.65 -11.60
CA GLY A 104 -9.74 -1.90 -11.35
C GLY A 104 -11.07 -1.75 -10.61
N TYR A 105 -11.32 -0.63 -9.93
CA TYR A 105 -12.55 -0.35 -9.17
C TYR A 105 -13.66 0.31 -10.01
N HIS A 106 -14.91 -0.01 -9.66
CA HIS A 106 -16.11 0.54 -10.31
C HIS A 106 -16.07 0.36 -11.83
N ILE A 107 -15.54 -0.76 -12.30
CA ILE A 107 -15.55 -1.14 -13.71
C ILE A 107 -16.03 -2.58 -13.80
N GLU A 108 -17.05 -2.79 -14.63
CA GLU A 108 -17.65 -4.07 -14.89
C GLU A 108 -18.03 -4.10 -16.37
N GLY A 109 -18.18 -5.30 -16.95
CA GLY A 109 -18.61 -5.45 -18.33
C GLY A 109 -17.62 -4.89 -19.36
N VAL A 110 -16.31 -5.02 -19.09
CA VAL A 110 -15.28 -4.72 -20.10
C VAL A 110 -15.50 -5.65 -21.29
N THR A 111 -15.77 -5.07 -22.46
CA THR A 111 -16.10 -5.85 -23.65
C THR A 111 -14.86 -6.50 -24.24
N LEU A 112 -15.05 -7.60 -24.95
CA LEU A 112 -13.97 -8.27 -25.67
C LEU A 112 -13.29 -7.34 -26.69
N ASP A 113 -14.06 -6.50 -27.38
CA ASP A 113 -13.54 -5.49 -28.33
C ASP A 113 -12.53 -4.55 -27.66
N ILE A 114 -12.85 -4.04 -26.45
CA ILE A 114 -11.93 -3.17 -25.70
C ILE A 114 -10.64 -3.90 -25.34
N LEU A 115 -10.75 -5.15 -24.90
CA LEU A 115 -9.57 -5.96 -24.58
C LEU A 115 -8.71 -6.19 -25.82
N LEU A 116 -9.32 -6.53 -26.97
CA LEU A 116 -8.62 -6.76 -28.23
C LEU A 116 -7.86 -5.52 -28.70
N ARG A 117 -8.50 -4.34 -28.68
CA ARG A 117 -7.84 -3.07 -29.03
C ARG A 117 -6.62 -2.80 -28.13
N ILE A 118 -6.74 -3.06 -26.84
CA ILE A 118 -5.62 -2.88 -25.91
C ILE A 118 -4.49 -3.88 -26.23
N THR A 119 -4.82 -5.13 -26.53
CA THR A 119 -3.81 -6.14 -26.89
C THR A 119 -3.11 -5.82 -28.21
N GLU A 120 -3.82 -5.28 -29.20
CA GLU A 120 -3.24 -4.81 -30.48
C GLU A 120 -2.24 -3.67 -30.24
N VAL A 121 -2.59 -2.70 -29.40
CA VAL A 121 -1.70 -1.57 -29.05
C VAL A 121 -0.39 -2.03 -28.40
N PHE A 122 -0.44 -3.12 -27.64
CA PHE A 122 0.73 -3.68 -26.96
C PHE A 122 1.42 -4.81 -27.72
N ASP A 123 0.86 -5.25 -28.86
CA ASP A 123 1.35 -6.40 -29.64
C ASP A 123 1.51 -7.67 -28.78
N ILE A 124 0.45 -7.98 -28.02
CA ILE A 124 0.38 -9.19 -27.19
C ILE A 124 -0.89 -9.98 -27.49
N SER A 125 -0.90 -11.25 -27.11
CA SER A 125 -2.13 -12.06 -27.16
C SER A 125 -3.06 -11.76 -25.98
N LEU A 126 -4.35 -12.06 -26.15
CA LEU A 126 -5.33 -11.98 -25.07
C LEU A 126 -4.94 -12.88 -23.88
N GLY A 127 -4.37 -14.06 -24.12
CA GLY A 127 -3.90 -14.95 -23.04
C GLY A 127 -2.77 -14.32 -22.21
N GLN A 128 -1.82 -13.62 -22.85
CA GLN A 128 -0.75 -12.90 -22.15
C GLN A 128 -1.28 -11.75 -21.28
N LEU A 129 -2.36 -11.09 -21.71
CA LEU A 129 -3.01 -10.05 -20.91
C LEU A 129 -3.57 -10.58 -19.58
N PHE A 130 -3.99 -11.86 -19.55
CA PHE A 130 -4.51 -12.53 -18.35
C PHE A 130 -3.50 -13.44 -17.63
N THR A 131 -2.22 -13.37 -18.02
CA THR A 131 -1.15 -14.11 -17.35
C THR A 131 -0.56 -13.27 -16.22
N TYR A 132 -0.80 -13.72 -14.99
CA TYR A 132 -0.38 -13.03 -13.75
C TYR A 132 0.53 -13.92 -12.91
N THR A 133 1.52 -13.31 -12.28
CA THR A 133 2.36 -13.94 -11.25
C THR A 133 1.62 -13.99 -9.89
N LYS A 134 2.06 -14.87 -9.00
CA LYS A 134 1.49 -14.97 -7.63
C LYS A 134 1.59 -13.62 -6.90
N ASP A 135 2.71 -12.92 -7.05
CA ASP A 135 2.95 -11.61 -6.44
C ASP A 135 1.99 -10.55 -6.98
N GLU A 136 1.75 -10.51 -8.29
CA GLU A 136 0.79 -9.57 -8.91
C GLU A 136 -0.63 -9.80 -8.39
N ILE A 137 -1.04 -11.06 -8.23
CA ILE A 137 -2.36 -11.42 -7.68
C ILE A 137 -2.45 -10.97 -6.21
N THR A 138 -1.40 -11.24 -5.42
CA THR A 138 -1.33 -10.82 -4.02
C THR A 138 -1.43 -9.29 -3.87
N ILE A 139 -0.72 -8.54 -4.71
CA ILE A 139 -0.78 -7.07 -4.71
C ILE A 139 -2.18 -6.57 -5.10
N ALA A 140 -2.80 -7.16 -6.11
CA ALA A 140 -4.15 -6.80 -6.55
C ALA A 140 -5.20 -7.06 -5.44
N HIS A 141 -5.05 -8.15 -4.70
CA HIS A 141 -5.89 -8.48 -3.55
C HIS A 141 -5.72 -7.49 -2.39
N TYR A 142 -4.49 -7.10 -2.04
CA TYR A 142 -4.28 -6.08 -1.01
C TYR A 142 -4.81 -4.71 -1.42
N ARG A 143 -4.66 -4.32 -2.70
CA ARG A 143 -5.28 -3.09 -3.22
C ARG A 143 -6.79 -3.11 -3.02
N GLU A 144 -7.41 -4.29 -3.15
CA GLU A 144 -8.84 -4.46 -2.93
C GLU A 144 -9.27 -4.28 -1.50
N GLU A 145 -8.60 -4.96 -0.59
CA GLU A 145 -8.90 -4.85 0.83
C GLU A 145 -8.70 -3.41 1.34
N LEU A 146 -7.64 -2.73 0.90
CA LEU A 146 -7.38 -1.35 1.32
C LEU A 146 -8.43 -0.36 0.81
N HIS A 147 -9.05 -0.61 -0.35
CA HIS A 147 -10.11 0.25 -0.87
C HIS A 147 -11.36 0.26 0.04
N LYS A 148 -11.55 -0.73 0.91
CA LYS A 148 -12.67 -0.73 1.88
C LYS A 148 -12.55 0.35 2.96
N TYR A 149 -11.38 0.95 3.11
CA TYR A 149 -11.06 1.90 4.18
C TYR A 149 -10.80 3.32 3.70
N CYS A 150 -10.93 3.57 2.38
CA CYS A 150 -10.76 4.89 1.76
C CYS A 150 -12.09 5.37 1.18
#